data_AF-A0A2U3NS47-F1
#
_entry.id   AF-A0A2U3NS47-F1
#
_cell.length_a   1.000
_cell.length_b   1.000
_cell.length_c   1.000
_cell.angle_alpha   90.00
_cell.angle_beta   90.00
_cell.angle_gamma   90.00
#
_symmetry.space_group_name_H-M   'P 1'
#
loop_
_entity.id
_entity.type
_entity.pdbx_description
1 polymer ?
#
loop_
_entity_poly.entity_id
_entity_poly.type
_entity_poly.pdbx_seq_one_letter_code
_entity_poly.pdbx_strand_id
1 'polypeptide(L)'
;MIDRLTKIQLGIFAVITAVTLIIMAIFYLRLPATLGIGTYGVSADFVAGGGLYKNANVTYRGVAVGRVESVGLNPNGVTAEMRLNSGTPIPSNVTASVKSVSAVGEQ
;
A
#
# COMPACT_ATOMS: atom_id res chain seq x y z
N MET A 1 -0.69 45.32 21.77
CA MET A 1 -1.75 45.18 20.74
C MET A 1 -1.13 44.44 19.57
N ILE A 2 -1.72 43.34 19.09
CA ILE A 2 -1.19 42.63 17.91
C ILE A 2 -1.44 43.51 16.69
N ASP A 3 -0.35 43.84 15.99
CA ASP A 3 -0.38 44.68 14.80
C ASP A 3 -1.14 44.00 13.63
N ARG A 4 -1.75 44.77 12.75
CA ARG A 4 -2.62 44.24 11.67
C ARG A 4 -1.83 43.31 10.73
N LEU A 5 -0.56 43.62 10.52
CA LEU A 5 0.39 42.77 9.77
C LEU A 5 0.62 41.43 10.44
N THR A 6 0.84 41.41 11.77
CA THR A 6 1.04 40.17 12.54
C THR A 6 -0.19 39.27 12.50
N LYS A 7 -1.41 39.83 12.53
CA LYS A 7 -2.65 39.05 12.38
C LYS A 7 -2.74 38.36 11.02
N ILE A 8 -2.40 39.06 9.95
CA ILE A 8 -2.42 38.51 8.58
C ILE A 8 -1.35 37.42 8.44
N GLN A 9 -0.13 37.66 8.93
CA GLN A 9 0.96 36.67 8.91
C GLN A 9 0.58 35.40 9.67
N LEU A 10 -0.02 35.53 10.85
CA LEU A 10 -0.47 34.38 11.64
C LEU A 10 -1.58 33.60 10.92
N GLY A 11 -2.51 34.30 10.27
CA GLY A 11 -3.54 33.68 9.43
C GLY A 11 -2.95 32.89 8.27
N ILE A 12 -2.01 33.49 7.53
CA ILE A 12 -1.30 32.81 6.42
C ILE A 12 -0.54 31.58 6.94
N PHE A 13 0.20 31.72 8.04
CA PHE A 13 0.95 30.63 8.65
C PHE A 13 0.04 29.47 9.07
N ALA A 14 -1.10 29.77 9.70
CA ALA A 14 -2.08 28.77 10.10
C ALA A 14 -2.65 28.02 8.89
N VAL A 15 -2.97 28.73 7.81
CA VAL A 15 -3.47 28.13 6.56
C VAL A 15 -2.42 27.21 5.93
N ILE A 16 -1.18 27.68 5.77
CA ILE A 16 -0.09 26.86 5.20
C ILE A 16 0.13 25.60 6.04
N THR A 17 0.14 25.75 7.37
CA THR A 17 0.31 24.62 8.30
C THR A 17 -0.82 23.61 8.14
N ALA A 18 -2.08 24.06 8.13
CA ALA A 18 -3.24 23.19 7.96
C ALA A 18 -3.20 22.44 6.61
N VAL A 19 -2.92 23.15 5.51
CA VAL A 19 -2.81 22.54 4.18
C VAL A 19 -1.69 21.49 4.14
N THR A 20 -0.53 21.80 4.70
CA THR A 20 0.61 20.87 4.74
C THR A 20 0.27 19.61 5.53
N LEU A 21 -0.35 19.75 6.70
CA LEU A 21 -0.77 18.62 7.53
C LEU A 21 -1.81 17.74 6.82
N ILE A 22 -2.78 18.35 6.12
CA ILE A 22 -3.78 17.62 5.35
C ILE A 22 -3.12 16.81 4.24
N ILE A 23 -2.22 17.44 3.47
CA ILE A 23 -1.49 16.76 2.39
C ILE A 23 -0.67 15.60 2.97
N MET A 24 0.11 15.84 4.02
CA MET A 24 0.90 14.79 4.68
C MET A 24 0.02 13.64 5.16
N ALA A 25 -1.12 13.92 5.79
CA ALA A 25 -2.04 12.89 6.27
C ALA A 25 -2.57 12.00 5.13
N ILE A 26 -2.99 12.60 4.01
CA ILE A 26 -3.50 11.88 2.83
C ILE A 26 -2.44 10.92 2.27
N PHE A 27 -1.20 11.40 2.09
CA PHE A 27 -0.13 10.58 1.51
C PHE A 27 0.45 9.57 2.50
N TYR A 28 0.56 9.92 3.78
CA TYR A 28 1.07 9.03 4.82
C TYR A 28 0.14 7.83 5.03
N LEU A 29 -1.17 8.07 5.06
CA LEU A 29 -2.18 7.01 5.16
C LEU A 29 -2.38 6.24 3.84
N ARG A 30 -1.70 6.65 2.76
CA ARG A 30 -1.85 6.07 1.40
C ARG A 30 -3.31 6.03 0.93
N LEU A 31 -4.09 7.05 1.29
CA LEU A 31 -5.52 7.15 0.97
C LEU A 31 -5.83 7.01 -0.53
N PRO A 32 -5.03 7.61 -1.46
CA PRO A 32 -5.26 7.41 -2.89
C PRO A 32 -5.17 5.93 -3.28
N ALA A 33 -4.22 5.22 -2.70
CA ALA A 33 -3.95 3.82 -2.98
C ALA A 33 -5.06 2.91 -2.42
N THR A 34 -5.64 3.24 -1.27
CA THR A 34 -6.83 2.53 -0.72
C THR A 34 -8.10 2.81 -1.50
N LEU A 35 -8.17 3.94 -2.22
CA LEU A 35 -9.25 4.26 -3.16
C LEU A 35 -9.01 3.69 -4.57
N GLY A 36 -7.96 2.88 -4.76
CA GLY A 36 -7.62 2.26 -6.04
C GLY A 36 -6.88 3.17 -7.02
N ILE A 37 -6.49 4.40 -6.65
CA ILE A 37 -5.76 5.32 -7.52
C ILE A 37 -4.30 4.86 -7.66
N GLY A 38 -3.84 4.66 -8.89
CA GLY A 38 -2.47 4.25 -9.18
C GLY A 38 -2.16 2.79 -8.85
N THR A 39 -3.19 1.97 -8.60
CA THR A 39 -3.06 0.55 -8.30
C THR A 39 -4.17 -0.27 -8.94
N TYR A 40 -3.97 -1.58 -9.06
CA TYR A 40 -4.99 -2.52 -9.53
C TYR A 40 -5.02 -3.76 -8.65
N GLY A 41 -6.20 -4.37 -8.54
CA GLY A 41 -6.42 -5.60 -7.78
C GLY A 41 -6.08 -6.84 -8.60
N VAL A 42 -5.43 -7.81 -7.97
CA VAL A 42 -5.12 -9.13 -8.53
C VAL A 42 -5.42 -10.18 -7.46
N SER A 43 -6.06 -11.27 -7.85
CA SER A 43 -6.25 -12.44 -6.99
C SER A 43 -5.36 -13.58 -7.47
N ALA A 44 -4.79 -14.33 -6.53
CA ALA A 44 -4.04 -15.54 -6.83
C ALA A 44 -4.41 -16.67 -5.87
N ASP A 45 -4.67 -17.85 -6.44
CA ASP A 45 -4.98 -19.05 -5.68
C ASP A 45 -3.72 -19.90 -5.47
N PHE A 46 -3.53 -20.33 -4.23
CA PHE A 46 -2.40 -21.15 -3.80
C PHE A 46 -2.91 -22.41 -3.11
N VAL A 47 -2.20 -23.53 -3.29
CA VAL A 47 -2.52 -24.80 -2.62
C VAL A 47 -2.29 -24.72 -1.10
N ALA A 48 -1.34 -23.89 -0.67
CA ALA A 48 -1.05 -23.64 0.74
C ALA A 48 -0.71 -22.17 0.97
N GLY A 49 -1.14 -21.64 2.12
CA GLY A 49 -0.87 -20.24 2.49
C GLY A 49 0.61 -19.96 2.78
N GLY A 50 1.39 -20.96 3.21
CA GLY A 50 2.85 -20.83 3.33
C GLY A 50 3.35 -19.67 4.21
N GLY A 51 2.53 -19.18 5.15
CA GLY A 51 2.85 -17.98 5.95
C GLY A 51 2.43 -16.65 5.32
N LEU A 52 1.56 -16.64 4.31
CA LEU A 52 0.91 -15.43 3.79
C LEU A 52 0.13 -14.72 4.90
N TYR A 53 0.29 -13.40 4.95
CA TYR A 53 -0.41 -12.53 5.89
C TYR A 53 -0.84 -11.22 5.22
N LYS A 54 -1.82 -10.55 5.83
CA LYS A 54 -2.31 -9.25 5.38
C LYS A 54 -1.20 -8.20 5.46
N ASN A 55 -1.06 -7.38 4.42
CA ASN A 55 0.01 -6.41 4.20
C ASN A 55 1.39 -7.00 3.87
N ALA A 56 1.51 -8.31 3.62
CA ALA A 56 2.74 -8.88 3.10
C ALA A 56 3.14 -8.21 1.78
N ASN A 57 4.44 -8.01 1.56
CA ASN A 57 4.94 -7.40 0.34
C ASN A 57 4.80 -8.36 -0.84
N VAL A 58 4.31 -7.83 -1.97
CA VAL A 58 4.31 -8.55 -3.25
C VAL A 58 5.48 -8.03 -4.06
N THR A 59 6.37 -8.93 -4.46
CA THR A 59 7.57 -8.59 -5.22
C THR A 59 7.54 -9.16 -6.62
N TYR A 60 7.99 -8.39 -7.59
CA TYR A 60 8.31 -8.87 -8.93
C TYR A 60 9.81 -8.76 -9.16
N ARG A 61 10.47 -9.91 -9.41
CA ARG A 61 11.93 -9.98 -9.60
C ARG A 61 12.73 -9.31 -8.46
N GLY A 62 12.25 -9.44 -7.22
CA GLY A 62 12.89 -8.88 -6.02
C GLY A 62 12.53 -7.42 -5.70
N VAL A 63 11.76 -6.74 -6.55
CA VAL A 63 11.31 -5.36 -6.30
C VAL A 63 9.88 -5.37 -5.77
N ALA A 64 9.61 -4.64 -4.68
CA ALA A 64 8.27 -4.50 -4.12
C ALA A 64 7.35 -3.72 -5.09
N VAL A 65 6.34 -4.40 -5.61
CA VAL A 65 5.38 -3.87 -6.59
C VAL A 65 3.96 -3.76 -6.03
N GLY A 66 3.71 -4.26 -4.83
CA GLY A 66 2.38 -4.25 -4.24
C GLY A 66 2.34 -4.85 -2.85
N ARG A 67 1.13 -5.08 -2.36
CA ARG A 67 0.88 -5.71 -1.05
C ARG A 67 -0.34 -6.62 -1.10
N VAL A 68 -0.35 -7.61 -0.21
CA VAL A 68 -1.52 -8.45 0.06
C VAL A 68 -2.54 -7.64 0.86
N GLU A 69 -3.77 -7.56 0.39
CA GLU A 69 -4.88 -6.87 1.07
C GLU A 69 -5.65 -7.80 1.99
N SER A 70 -5.86 -9.05 1.55
CA SER A 70 -6.57 -10.05 2.30
C SER A 70 -6.07 -11.46 1.95
N VAL A 71 -6.26 -12.38 2.87
CA VAL A 71 -5.98 -13.81 2.68
C VAL A 71 -7.23 -14.56 3.11
N GLY A 72 -7.86 -15.26 2.16
CA GLY A 72 -9.06 -16.05 2.37
C GLY A 72 -8.80 -17.54 2.15
N LEU A 73 -9.61 -18.37 2.78
CA LEU A 73 -9.61 -19.81 2.50
C LEU A 73 -10.56 -20.10 1.34
N ASN A 74 -10.15 -21.00 0.45
CA ASN A 74 -11.00 -21.55 -0.60
C ASN A 74 -11.03 -23.09 -0.49
N PRO A 75 -11.96 -23.79 -1.17
CA PRO A 75 -12.06 -25.26 -1.05
C PRO A 75 -10.79 -26.03 -1.43
N ASN A 76 -9.88 -25.40 -2.18
CA ASN A 76 -8.69 -26.02 -2.76
C ASN A 76 -7.38 -25.51 -2.12
N GLY A 77 -7.46 -24.68 -1.07
CA GLY A 77 -6.31 -23.99 -0.49
C GLY A 77 -6.64 -22.57 -0.02
N VAL A 78 -5.90 -21.59 -0.55
CA VAL A 78 -5.89 -20.19 -0.08
C VAL A 78 -5.95 -19.24 -1.27
N THR A 79 -6.81 -18.22 -1.18
CA THR A 79 -6.86 -17.11 -2.13
C THR A 79 -6.21 -15.88 -1.48
N ALA A 80 -5.23 -15.27 -2.14
CA ALA A 80 -4.66 -14.00 -1.72
C ALA A 80 -5.13 -12.89 -2.65
N GLU A 81 -5.81 -11.90 -2.08
CA GLU A 81 -6.13 -10.65 -2.78
C GLU A 81 -4.97 -9.69 -2.60
N MET A 82 -4.47 -9.17 -3.71
CA MET A 82 -3.29 -8.33 -3.76
C MET A 82 -3.59 -7.06 -4.52
N ARG A 83 -2.99 -5.97 -4.06
CA ARG A 83 -3.02 -4.68 -4.76
C ARG A 83 -1.64 -4.35 -5.27
N LEU A 84 -1.53 -4.20 -6.59
CA LEU A 84 -0.29 -3.96 -7.30
C LEU A 84 -0.26 -2.52 -7.83
N ASN A 85 0.93 -1.93 -7.89
CA ASN A 85 1.14 -0.58 -8.39
C ASN A 85 1.07 -0.57 -9.92
N SER A 86 0.24 0.32 -10.49
CA SER A 86 0.06 0.41 -11.95
C SER A 86 1.30 0.95 -12.69
N GLY A 87 2.25 1.54 -11.98
CA GLY A 87 3.51 2.04 -12.55
C GLY A 87 4.51 0.95 -12.96
N THR A 88 4.28 -0.32 -12.61
CA THR A 88 5.14 -1.45 -13.02
C THR A 88 4.34 -2.42 -13.89
N PRO A 89 4.65 -2.55 -15.20
CA PRO A 89 3.97 -3.50 -16.06
C PRO A 89 4.40 -4.93 -15.72
N ILE A 90 3.46 -5.74 -15.25
CA ILE A 90 3.67 -7.16 -14.96
C ILE A 90 3.00 -7.97 -16.07
N PRO A 91 3.73 -8.83 -16.80
CA PRO A 91 3.16 -9.68 -17.83
C PRO A 91 2.10 -10.64 -17.26
N SER A 92 1.09 -11.00 -18.05
CA SER A 92 0.04 -11.95 -17.64
C SER A 92 0.52 -13.40 -17.55
N ASN A 93 1.65 -13.73 -18.18
CA ASN A 93 2.22 -15.08 -18.23
C ASN A 93 3.26 -15.33 -17.11
N VAL A 94 2.99 -14.85 -15.90
CA VAL A 94 3.88 -15.03 -14.74
C VAL A 94 3.27 -15.99 -13.73
N THR A 95 4.11 -16.73 -13.03
CA THR A 95 3.69 -17.62 -11.94
C THR A 95 4.00 -16.96 -10.60
N ALA A 96 2.98 -16.83 -9.75
CA ALA A 96 3.16 -16.39 -8.37
C ALA A 96 3.61 -17.55 -7.48
N SER A 97 4.51 -17.28 -6.54
CA SER A 97 4.94 -18.27 -5.54
C SER A 97 5.13 -17.59 -4.19
N VAL A 98 4.77 -18.29 -3.13
CA VAL A 98 4.96 -17.84 -1.75
C VAL A 98 6.36 -18.29 -1.30
N LYS A 99 7.16 -17.35 -0.82
CA LYS A 99 8.54 -17.62 -0.36
C LYS A 99 8.78 -16.93 0.97
N SER A 100 9.46 -17.64 1.88
CA SER A 100 10.04 -17.03 3.08
C SER A 100 11.30 -16.26 2.69
N VAL A 101 11.40 -15.02 3.17
CA VAL A 101 12.50 -14.11 2.80
C VAL A 101 13.73 -14.30 3.70
N SER A 102 13.56 -15.00 4.84
CA SER A 102 14.61 -15.27 5.82
C SER A 102 14.47 -16.68 6.40
N ALA A 103 15.60 -17.28 6.82
CA ALA A 103 15.63 -18.55 7.54
C ALA A 103 14.92 -18.48 8.91
N VAL A 104 14.79 -17.28 9.48
CA VAL A 104 14.10 -17.01 10.75
C VAL A 104 12.65 -16.53 10.53
N GLY A 105 12.27 -16.25 9.28
CA GLY A 105 10.99 -15.62 8.94
C GLY A 105 11.03 -14.09 9.00
N GLU A 106 9.93 -13.45 8.59
CA GLU A 106 9.73 -11.99 8.59
C GLU A 106 8.49 -11.57 9.40
N GLN A 107 8.28 -12.18 10.58
CA GLN A 107 7.23 -11.75 11.51
C GLN A 107 7.67 -10.57 12.37
#